data_AF-A0A662UH51-F1
#
_entry.id   AF-A0A662UH51-F1
#
_cell.length_a   1.000
_cell.length_b   1.000
_cell.length_c   1.000
_cell.angle_alpha   90.00
_cell.angle_beta   90.00
_cell.angle_gamma   90.00
#
_symmetry.space_group_name_H-M   'P 1'
#
loop_
_entity.id
_entity.type
_entity.pdbx_description
1 polymer ?
#
loop_
_entity_poly.entity_id
_entity_poly.type
_entity_poly.pdbx_seq_one_letter_code
_entity_poly.pdbx_strand_id
1 'polypeptide(L)'
;MISTSRKSSYGDALRHFNQAIDYFSKAVGKDEDLRRYSKHAFIHLLRSLILLKGHGYPSYTDLVSLGAVAKDLHIIDEEEYGSLVELNLKLNGFGILERVEIIKLFRRLVMKAEELDPYLSQQSTLFRY
;
A
#
# COMPACT_ATOMS: atom_id res chain seq x y z
N MET A 1 14.40 19.86 21.36
CA MET A 1 14.41 19.83 19.88
C MET A 1 13.12 19.17 19.40
N ILE A 2 12.20 19.95 18.85
CA ILE A 2 10.87 19.47 18.44
C ILE A 2 10.96 18.88 17.03
N SER A 3 10.47 17.65 16.89
CA SER A 3 10.53 16.79 15.71
C SER A 3 9.78 17.37 14.49
N THR A 4 10.45 18.18 13.68
CA THR A 4 9.93 18.61 12.37
C THR A 4 9.87 17.47 11.35
N SER A 5 10.70 16.42 11.50
CA SER A 5 10.77 15.28 10.56
C SER A 5 9.58 14.31 10.62
N ARG A 6 8.95 14.13 11.79
CA ARG A 6 7.78 13.22 11.92
C ARG A 6 6.52 13.78 11.28
N LYS A 7 6.32 15.10 11.30
CA LYS A 7 5.13 15.74 10.71
C LYS A 7 5.09 15.64 9.17
N SER A 8 6.23 15.74 8.49
CA SER A 8 6.29 15.54 7.03
C SER A 8 6.02 14.08 6.66
N SER A 9 6.61 13.13 7.40
CA SER A 9 6.46 11.69 7.19
C SER A 9 5.00 11.22 7.31
N TYR A 10 4.23 11.79 8.25
CA TYR A 10 2.82 11.44 8.44
C TYR A 10 1.90 11.99 7.34
N GLY A 11 2.08 13.25 6.94
CA GLY A 11 1.33 13.82 5.81
C GLY A 11 1.58 13.05 4.51
N ASP A 12 2.82 12.63 4.27
CA ASP A 12 3.17 11.79 3.12
C ASP A 12 2.55 10.38 3.22
N ALA A 13 2.51 9.80 4.41
CA ALA A 13 1.84 8.53 4.65
C ALA A 13 0.34 8.59 4.29
N LEU A 14 -0.37 9.62 4.75
CA LEU A 14 -1.78 9.85 4.43
C LEU A 14 -2.01 10.07 2.94
N ARG A 15 -1.16 10.88 2.30
CA ARG A 15 -1.24 11.12 0.84
C ARG A 15 -1.11 9.80 0.07
N HIS A 16 -0.13 8.97 0.42
CA HIS A 16 0.06 7.68 -0.21
C HIS A 16 -1.09 6.70 0.10
N PHE A 17 -1.64 6.70 1.31
CA PHE A 17 -2.82 5.91 1.62
C PHE A 17 -4.01 6.29 0.73
N ASN A 18 -4.31 7.58 0.60
CA ASN A 18 -5.40 8.08 -0.24
C ASN A 18 -5.20 7.70 -1.72
N GLN A 19 -3.97 7.84 -2.23
CA GLN A 19 -3.62 7.40 -3.58
C GLN A 19 -3.83 5.89 -3.75
N ALA A 20 -3.49 5.08 -2.74
CA ALA A 20 -3.72 3.64 -2.78
C ALA A 20 -5.21 3.31 -2.92
N ILE A 21 -6.07 3.96 -2.12
CA ILE A 21 -7.53 3.76 -2.17
C ILE A 21 -8.12 4.20 -3.53
N ASP A 22 -7.69 5.33 -4.07
CA ASP A 22 -8.15 5.82 -5.39
C ASP A 22 -7.76 4.85 -6.52
N TYR A 23 -6.49 4.42 -6.56
CA TYR A 23 -6.04 3.43 -7.53
C TYR A 23 -6.74 2.08 -7.39
N PHE A 24 -6.95 1.62 -6.15
CA PHE A 24 -7.69 0.38 -5.91
C PHE A 24 -9.15 0.49 -6.38
N SER A 25 -9.81 1.63 -6.13
CA SER A 25 -11.18 1.87 -6.59
C SER A 25 -11.27 1.87 -8.11
N LYS A 26 -10.27 2.46 -8.80
CA LYS A 26 -10.16 2.40 -10.26
C LYS A 26 -9.94 0.97 -10.77
N ALA A 27 -9.04 0.21 -10.12
CA ALA A 27 -8.77 -1.18 -10.46
C ALA A 27 -10.01 -2.07 -10.32
N VAL A 28 -10.84 -1.83 -9.28
CA VAL A 28 -12.04 -2.63 -9.01
C VAL A 28 -13.26 -2.18 -9.84
N GLY A 29 -13.40 -0.86 -10.07
CA GLY A 29 -14.60 -0.28 -10.68
C GLY A 29 -14.54 -0.07 -12.20
N LYS A 30 -13.37 -0.16 -12.84
CA LYS A 30 -13.21 -0.09 -14.30
C LYS A 30 -12.50 -1.36 -14.78
N ASP A 31 -13.01 -2.00 -15.84
CA ASP A 31 -12.36 -3.18 -16.43
C ASP A 31 -11.09 -2.83 -17.20
N GLU A 32 -10.90 -1.55 -17.56
CA GLU A 32 -9.67 -1.08 -18.20
C GLU A 32 -8.54 -0.95 -17.18
N ASP A 33 -7.40 -1.58 -17.50
CA ASP A 33 -6.12 -1.46 -16.78
C ASP A 33 -6.05 -2.02 -15.34
N LEU A 34 -6.80 -3.10 -15.03
CA LEU A 34 -6.73 -3.83 -13.74
C LEU A 34 -5.29 -4.00 -13.22
N ARG A 35 -4.39 -4.52 -14.08
CA ARG A 35 -2.98 -4.78 -13.74
C ARG A 35 -2.25 -3.51 -13.30
N ARG A 36 -2.37 -2.45 -14.11
CA ARG A 36 -1.68 -1.19 -13.88
C ARG A 36 -2.18 -0.52 -12.60
N TYR A 37 -3.49 -0.40 -12.45
CA TYR A 37 -4.07 0.25 -11.28
C TYR A 37 -3.86 -0.56 -9.99
N SER A 38 -3.95 -1.90 -10.04
CA SER A 38 -3.60 -2.73 -8.89
C SER A 38 -2.14 -2.54 -8.50
N LYS A 39 -1.20 -2.55 -9.45
CA LYS A 39 0.23 -2.32 -9.16
C LYS A 39 0.48 -1.00 -8.44
N HIS A 40 -0.12 0.09 -8.94
CA HIS A 40 -0.02 1.40 -8.28
C HIS A 40 -0.67 1.41 -6.89
N ALA A 41 -1.83 0.77 -6.73
CA ALA A 41 -2.52 0.69 -5.44
C ALA A 41 -1.62 0.07 -4.36
N PHE A 42 -0.99 -1.07 -4.65
CA PHE A 42 -0.12 -1.75 -3.68
C PHE A 42 1.17 -0.98 -3.41
N ILE A 43 1.80 -0.38 -4.43
CA ILE A 43 3.00 0.46 -4.24
C ILE A 43 2.70 1.61 -3.27
N HIS A 44 1.58 2.30 -3.47
CA HIS A 44 1.18 3.41 -2.60
C HIS A 44 0.81 2.95 -1.19
N LEU A 45 0.13 1.80 -1.06
CA LEU A 45 -0.21 1.25 0.25
C LEU A 45 1.03 0.87 1.06
N LEU A 46 2.00 0.19 0.44
CA LEU A 46 3.24 -0.18 1.12
C LEU A 46 4.07 1.04 1.52
N ARG A 47 4.14 2.07 0.67
CA ARG A 47 4.79 3.34 1.04
C ARG A 47 4.13 3.99 2.25
N SER A 48 2.81 4.00 2.29
CA SER A 48 2.06 4.53 3.43
C SER A 48 2.41 3.76 4.70
N LEU A 49 2.34 2.42 4.66
CA LEU A 49 2.68 1.55 5.79
C LEU A 49 4.11 1.80 6.32
N ILE A 50 5.09 1.87 5.42
CA ILE A 50 6.51 2.11 5.76
C ILE A 50 6.67 3.48 6.46
N LEU A 51 6.01 4.52 5.92
CA LEU A 51 6.04 5.87 6.50
C LEU A 51 5.31 5.95 7.85
N LEU A 52 4.18 5.24 8.01
CA LEU A 52 3.43 5.15 9.28
C LEU A 52 4.26 4.48 10.37
N LYS A 53 5.04 3.45 10.01
CA LYS A 53 5.99 2.81 10.93
C LYS A 53 7.13 3.76 11.36
N GLY A 54 7.24 4.93 10.74
CA GLY A 54 8.25 5.95 11.04
C GLY A 54 9.57 5.73 10.31
N HIS A 55 9.59 4.87 9.29
CA HIS A 55 10.72 4.78 8.39
C HIS A 55 10.70 5.96 7.41
N GLY A 56 11.88 6.45 7.01
CA GLY A 56 11.99 7.57 6.08
C GLY A 56 11.38 7.25 4.71
N TYR A 57 11.32 8.25 3.83
CA TYR A 57 10.75 8.07 2.50
C TYR A 57 11.48 6.95 1.73
N PRO A 58 10.81 5.85 1.36
CA PRO A 58 11.48 4.76 0.67
C PRO A 58 11.88 5.22 -0.74
N SER A 59 13.15 5.06 -1.08
CA SER A 59 13.68 5.36 -2.43
C SER A 59 13.20 4.36 -3.48
N TYR A 60 12.66 3.21 -3.05
CA TYR A 60 12.22 2.13 -3.92
C TYR A 60 10.85 2.43 -4.55
N THR A 61 10.69 1.97 -5.79
CA THR A 61 9.49 2.20 -6.60
C THR A 61 8.76 0.93 -6.98
N ASP A 62 9.43 -0.23 -6.89
CA ASP A 62 8.84 -1.51 -7.25
C ASP A 62 8.17 -2.21 -6.06
N LEU A 63 7.18 -3.05 -6.39
CA LEU A 63 6.31 -3.70 -5.43
C LEU A 63 7.06 -4.69 -4.53
N VAL A 64 8.04 -5.42 -5.07
CA VAL A 64 8.74 -6.50 -4.35
C VAL A 64 9.75 -5.92 -3.36
N SER A 65 10.52 -4.90 -3.76
CA SER A 65 11.44 -4.22 -2.86
C SER A 65 10.71 -3.53 -1.71
N LEU A 66 9.59 -2.85 -2.00
CA LEU A 66 8.75 -2.26 -0.94
C LEU A 66 8.17 -3.34 -0.02
N GLY A 67 7.77 -4.49 -0.57
CA GLY A 67 7.33 -5.64 0.22
C GLY A 67 8.42 -6.18 1.14
N ALA A 68 9.66 -6.29 0.65
CA ALA A 68 10.80 -6.77 1.44
C ALA A 68 11.09 -5.82 2.61
N VAL A 69 11.09 -4.51 2.36
CA VAL A 69 11.24 -3.51 3.44
C VAL A 69 10.08 -3.60 4.45
N ALA A 70 8.84 -3.74 3.99
CA ALA A 70 7.69 -3.87 4.90
C ALA A 70 7.80 -5.14 5.77
N LYS A 71 8.33 -6.24 5.22
CA LYS A 71 8.62 -7.48 5.95
C LYS A 71 9.74 -7.29 6.97
N ASP A 72 10.85 -6.67 6.57
CA ASP A 72 11.99 -6.39 7.48
C ASP A 72 11.59 -5.47 8.64
N LEU A 73 10.62 -4.58 8.42
CA LEU A 73 10.03 -3.71 9.43
C LEU A 73 8.94 -4.39 10.29
N HIS A 74 8.71 -5.69 10.08
CA HIS A 74 7.66 -6.47 10.73
C HIS A 74 6.26 -5.85 10.61
N ILE A 75 5.97 -5.22 9.47
CA ILE A 75 4.62 -4.73 9.13
C ILE A 75 3.81 -5.89 8.53
N ILE A 76 4.43 -6.63 7.61
CA ILE A 76 3.87 -7.82 7.01
C ILE A 76 4.69 -9.05 7.40
N ASP A 77 4.07 -10.23 7.37
CA ASP A 77 4.74 -11.50 7.63
C ASP A 77 5.26 -12.17 6.33
N GLU A 78 5.86 -13.36 6.48
CA GLU A 78 6.39 -14.14 5.36
C GLU A 78 5.30 -14.58 4.38
N GLU A 79 4.11 -14.93 4.86
CA GLU A 79 2.99 -15.39 4.04
C GLU A 79 2.46 -14.23 3.17
N GLU A 80 2.32 -13.06 3.78
CA GLU A 80 1.88 -11.84 3.13
C GLU A 80 2.91 -11.33 2.12
N TYR A 81 4.20 -11.44 2.44
CA TYR A 81 5.26 -11.16 1.48
C TYR A 81 5.24 -12.13 0.29
N GLY A 82 5.08 -13.44 0.55
CA GLY A 82 4.92 -14.44 -0.51
C GLY A 82 3.73 -14.13 -1.42
N SER A 83 2.59 -13.77 -0.82
CA SER A 83 1.39 -13.34 -1.54
C SER A 83 1.62 -12.10 -2.41
N LEU A 84 2.41 -11.13 -1.93
CA LEU A 84 2.81 -9.94 -2.69
C LEU A 84 3.72 -10.27 -3.88
N VAL A 85 4.67 -11.19 -3.69
CA VAL A 85 5.58 -11.64 -4.76
C VAL A 85 4.79 -12.37 -5.85
N GLU A 86 3.91 -13.29 -5.46
CA GLU A 86 3.03 -14.01 -6.40
C GLU A 86 2.12 -13.03 -7.15
N LEU A 87 1.49 -12.09 -6.43
CA LEU A 87 0.70 -11.05 -7.06
C LEU A 87 1.54 -10.23 -8.04
N ASN A 88 2.78 -9.85 -7.72
CA ASN A 88 3.63 -9.12 -8.64
C ASN A 88 3.91 -9.92 -9.92
N LEU A 89 4.18 -11.22 -9.83
CA LEU A 89 4.34 -12.08 -11.01
C LEU A 89 3.08 -12.07 -11.86
N LYS A 90 1.92 -12.31 -11.24
CA LYS A 90 0.62 -12.27 -11.90
C LYS A 90 0.39 -10.92 -12.55
N LEU A 91 0.62 -9.79 -11.88
CA LEU A 91 0.45 -8.43 -12.43
C LEU A 91 1.32 -8.17 -13.66
N ASN A 92 2.54 -8.70 -13.71
CA ASN A 92 3.46 -8.58 -14.86
C ASN A 92 3.20 -9.62 -15.97
N GLY A 93 2.13 -10.41 -15.89
CA GLY A 93 1.68 -11.30 -16.96
C GLY A 93 2.03 -12.77 -16.76
N PHE A 94 2.72 -13.12 -15.68
CA PHE A 94 3.12 -14.50 -15.38
C PHE A 94 2.04 -15.24 -14.59
N GLY A 95 0.82 -15.28 -15.13
CA GLY A 95 -0.30 -16.02 -14.53
C GLY A 95 -1.67 -15.35 -14.69
N ILE A 96 -2.69 -16.08 -14.26
CA ILE A 96 -4.06 -15.58 -14.16
C ILE A 96 -4.14 -14.65 -12.96
N LEU A 97 -4.64 -13.43 -13.19
CA LEU A 97 -4.83 -12.43 -12.15
C LEU A 97 -6.30 -12.41 -11.75
N GLU A 98 -6.59 -12.88 -10.55
CA GLU A 98 -7.95 -12.89 -10.04
C GLU A 98 -8.26 -11.62 -9.24
N ARG A 99 -9.38 -10.97 -9.57
CA ARG A 99 -9.85 -9.77 -8.87
C ARG A 99 -10.05 -10.02 -7.37
N VAL A 100 -10.49 -11.22 -6.99
CA VAL A 100 -10.72 -11.61 -5.60
C VAL A 100 -9.41 -11.66 -4.80
N GLU A 101 -8.32 -12.15 -5.39
CA GLU A 101 -7.00 -12.18 -4.74
C GLU A 101 -6.50 -10.76 -4.44
N ILE A 102 -6.62 -9.85 -5.41
CA ILE A 102 -6.29 -8.43 -5.25
C ILE A 102 -7.07 -7.82 -4.08
N ILE A 103 -8.39 -8.03 -4.05
CA ILE A 103 -9.25 -7.46 -3.01
C ILE A 103 -8.88 -8.00 -1.63
N LYS A 104 -8.65 -9.32 -1.50
CA LYS A 104 -8.31 -9.95 -0.22
C LYS A 104 -6.97 -9.45 0.33
N LEU A 105 -5.94 -9.39 -0.51
CA LEU A 105 -4.61 -8.94 -0.09
C LEU A 105 -4.60 -7.45 0.23
N PHE A 106 -5.25 -6.62 -0.60
CA PHE A 106 -5.33 -5.18 -0.37
C PHE A 106 -6.05 -4.86 0.95
N ARG A 107 -7.18 -5.51 1.23
CA ARG A 107 -7.90 -5.34 2.50
C ARG A 107 -7.07 -5.75 3.72
N ARG A 108 -6.34 -6.86 3.64
CA ARG A 108 -5.41 -7.27 4.71
C ARG A 108 -4.37 -6.19 5.01
N LEU A 109 -3.76 -5.63 3.98
CA LEU A 109 -2.77 -4.57 4.13
C LEU A 109 -3.38 -3.24 4.61
N VAL A 110 -4.63 -2.93 4.24
CA VAL A 110 -5.35 -1.77 4.78
C VAL A 110 -5.61 -1.93 6.28
N MET A 111 -6.06 -3.11 6.73
CA MET A 111 -6.27 -3.36 8.17
C MET A 111 -5.00 -3.11 8.98
N LYS A 112 -3.82 -3.51 8.46
CA LYS A 112 -2.54 -3.19 9.10
C LYS A 112 -2.26 -1.70 9.17
N ALA A 113 -2.65 -0.94 8.16
CA ALA A 113 -2.50 0.51 8.17
C ALA A 113 -3.37 1.13 9.25
N GLU A 114 -4.60 0.63 9.42
CA GLU A 114 -5.52 1.02 10.49
C GLU A 114 -5.05 0.58 11.89
N GLU A 115 -4.37 -0.57 12.00
CA GLU A 115 -3.73 -1.01 13.25
C GLU A 115 -2.55 -0.11 13.64
N LEU A 116 -1.76 0.36 12.66
CA LEU A 116 -0.67 1.30 12.87
C LEU A 116 -1.17 2.71 13.21
N ASP A 117 -2.30 3.12 12.64
CA ASP A 117 -2.96 4.39 12.93
C ASP A 117 -4.50 4.25 12.83
N PRO A 118 -5.20 4.14 13.97
CA PRO A 118 -6.67 4.00 14.01
C PRO A 118 -7.43 5.19 13.40
N TYR A 119 -6.79 6.36 13.25
CA TYR A 119 -7.42 7.55 12.68
C TYR A 119 -7.21 7.69 11.18
N LEU A 120 -6.42 6.81 10.56
CA LEU A 120 -6.06 6.86 9.14
C LEU A 120 -7.29 6.93 8.23
N SER A 121 -8.27 6.07 8.48
CA SER A 121 -9.52 6.00 7.70
C SER A 121 -10.43 7.21 7.95
N GLN A 122 -10.45 7.77 9.16
CA GLN A 122 -11.20 8.99 9.45
C GLN A 122 -10.57 10.24 8.81
N GLN A 123 -9.24 10.29 8.77
CA GLN A 123 -8.50 11.42 8.20
C GLN A 123 -8.41 11.35 6.67
N SER A 124 -8.48 10.16 6.07
CA SER A 124 -8.53 9.98 4.61
C SER A 124 -9.73 10.68 3.95
N THR A 125 -10.84 10.84 4.68
CA THR A 125 -12.01 11.62 4.25
C THR A 125 -11.75 13.12 4.13
N LEU A 126 -10.78 13.67 4.88
CA LEU A 126 -10.49 15.11 4.90
C LEU A 126 -9.74 15.61 3.65
N PHE A 127 -9.13 14.71 2.87
CA PHE A 127 -8.35 15.05 1.68
C PHE A 127 -9.10 14.75 0.36
N ARG A 128 -10.42 14.53 0.41
CA ARG A 128 -11.28 14.31 -0.77
C ARG A 128 -11.85 15.61 -1.38
N TYR A 129 -11.36 16.78 -0.97
CA TYR A 129 -11.84 18.09 -1.41
C TYR A 129 -10.79 18.82 -2.25
#